data_AF-A0A7X0CRZ6-F1
#
_entry.id   AF-A0A7X0CRZ6-F1
#
_cell.length_a   1.000
_cell.length_b   1.000
_cell.length_c   1.000
_cell.angle_alpha   90.00
_cell.angle_beta   90.00
_cell.angle_gamma   90.00
#
_symmetry.space_group_name_H-M   'P 1'
#
loop_
_entity.id
_entity.type
_entity.pdbx_description
1 polymer ?
#
loop_
_entity_poly.entity_id
_entity_poly.type
_entity_poly.pdbx_seq_one_letter_code
_entity_poly.pdbx_strand_id
1 'polypeptide(L)'
;MLNFLKKLSTEVDIKLTDERNKVANSLIGKQYLLNQHVIEFESNSNDFIDGILSIRSMENGIVKTFFNVYIFKDIIFIAVYTLDLMKIIDVPSGKFVDELNKLILQ
;
A
#
# COMPACT_ATOMS: atom_id res chain seq x y z
N MET A 1 8.89 -10.08 -14.27
CA MET A 1 8.20 -9.36 -13.17
C MET A 1 9.17 -8.97 -12.05
N LEU A 2 9.89 -9.93 -11.44
CA LEU A 2 10.90 -9.66 -10.39
C LEU A 2 11.93 -8.57 -10.78
N ASN A 3 12.45 -8.62 -12.00
CA ASN A 3 13.47 -7.66 -12.48
C ASN A 3 12.93 -6.25 -12.75
N PHE A 4 11.62 -6.09 -12.97
CA PHE A 4 11.00 -4.77 -13.14
C PHE A 4 10.84 -4.08 -11.78
N LEU A 5 10.36 -4.83 -10.78
CA LEU A 5 10.25 -4.37 -9.39
C LEU A 5 11.62 -4.04 -8.80
N LYS A 6 12.65 -4.85 -9.11
CA LYS A 6 14.04 -4.60 -8.70
C LYS A 6 14.66 -3.36 -9.38
N LYS A 7 14.23 -3.04 -10.62
CA LYS A 7 14.64 -1.81 -11.32
C LYS A 7 13.94 -0.56 -10.80
N LEU A 8 12.70 -0.68 -10.29
CA LEU A 8 12.02 0.41 -9.59
C LEU A 8 12.61 0.66 -8.19
N SER A 9 13.28 -0.33 -7.60
CA SER A 9 13.86 -0.26 -6.26
C SER A 9 15.35 0.14 -6.22
N THR A 10 15.95 0.58 -7.34
CA THR A 10 17.41 0.80 -7.47
C THR A 10 17.82 2.25 -7.73
N GLU A 11 17.14 3.23 -7.12
CA GLU A 11 17.75 4.54 -6.88
C GLU A 11 18.53 4.50 -5.55
N VAL A 12 19.81 4.85 -5.62
CA VAL A 12 20.91 4.57 -4.68
C VAL A 12 20.90 5.54 -3.48
N ASP A 13 19.73 5.86 -2.94
CA ASP A 13 19.60 6.66 -1.72
C ASP A 13 19.08 5.79 -0.57
N ILE A 14 20.00 5.46 0.33
CA ILE A 14 19.74 4.67 1.54
C ILE A 14 18.69 5.36 2.42
N LYS A 15 18.68 6.71 2.48
CA LYS A 15 17.70 7.45 3.30
C LYS A 15 16.29 7.28 2.75
N LEU A 16 16.10 7.45 1.44
CA LEU A 16 14.81 7.26 0.79
C LEU A 16 14.32 5.81 0.91
N THR A 17 15.25 4.85 0.81
CA THR A 17 14.94 3.43 1.02
C THR A 17 14.47 3.16 2.45
N ASP A 18 15.14 3.72 3.45
CA ASP A 18 14.76 3.59 4.86
C ASP A 18 13.41 4.26 5.14
N GLU A 19 13.15 5.44 4.58
CA GLU A 19 11.87 6.12 4.70
C GLU A 19 10.73 5.32 4.05
N ARG A 20 10.95 4.77 2.85
CA ARG A 20 9.98 3.88 2.18
C ARG A 20 9.65 2.68 3.06
N ASN A 21 10.68 2.03 3.63
CA ASN A 21 10.50 0.89 4.51
C ASN A 21 9.76 1.27 5.81
N LYS A 22 10.03 2.46 6.37
CA LYS A 22 9.26 3.00 7.51
C LYS A 22 7.80 3.21 7.16
N VAL A 23 7.50 3.78 5.99
CA VAL A 23 6.12 3.96 5.51
C VAL A 23 5.42 2.61 5.40
N ALA A 24 6.06 1.62 4.77
CA ALA A 24 5.45 0.30 4.64
C ALA A 24 5.24 -0.39 6.00
N ASN A 25 6.21 -0.34 6.90
CA ASN A 25 6.06 -0.84 8.28
C ASN A 25 4.96 -0.10 9.06
N SER A 26 4.68 1.16 8.72
CA SER A 26 3.60 1.89 9.36
C SER A 26 2.21 1.41 8.93
N LEU A 27 2.12 0.75 7.78
CA LEU A 27 0.88 0.16 7.26
C LEU A 27 0.70 -1.28 7.74
N ILE A 28 1.76 -2.09 7.60
CA ILE A 28 1.73 -3.54 7.84
C ILE A 28 1.45 -3.85 9.31
N GLY A 29 0.58 -4.83 9.55
CA GLY A 29 0.22 -5.28 10.91
C GLY A 29 -0.62 -4.28 11.70
N LYS A 30 -1.06 -3.17 11.07
CA LYS A 30 -2.05 -2.27 11.65
C LYS A 30 -3.43 -2.58 11.07
N GLN A 31 -4.42 -2.50 11.95
CA GLN A 31 -5.82 -2.48 11.58
C GLN A 31 -6.31 -1.05 11.62
N TYR A 32 -6.83 -0.56 10.50
CA TYR A 32 -7.48 0.74 10.43
C TYR A 32 -8.99 0.53 10.43
N LEU A 33 -9.66 1.13 11.40
CA LEU A 33 -11.12 1.16 11.43
C LEU A 33 -11.58 2.44 10.72
N LEU A 34 -12.13 2.29 9.52
CA LEU A 34 -12.70 3.40 8.75
C LEU A 34 -14.20 3.12 8.56
N ASN A 35 -15.04 3.86 9.28
CA ASN A 35 -16.48 3.66 9.36
C ASN A 35 -16.85 2.22 9.78
N GLN A 36 -17.59 1.50 8.94
CA GLN A 36 -17.97 0.10 9.13
C GLN A 36 -16.97 -0.89 8.50
N HIS A 37 -15.76 -0.44 8.13
CA HIS A 37 -14.76 -1.28 7.48
C HIS A 37 -13.50 -1.41 8.35
N VAL A 38 -13.02 -2.65 8.48
CA VAL A 38 -11.70 -2.98 9.04
C VAL A 38 -10.75 -3.22 7.88
N ILE A 39 -9.65 -2.47 7.88
CA ILE A 39 -8.64 -2.51 6.84
C ILE A 39 -7.36 -3.05 7.42
N GLU A 40 -6.78 -4.05 6.77
CA GLU A 40 -5.59 -4.75 7.24
C GLU A 40 -4.58 -4.89 6.10
N PHE A 41 -3.32 -4.58 6.41
CA PHE A 41 -2.20 -4.69 5.48
C PHE A 41 -1.31 -5.86 5.90
N GLU A 42 -1.20 -6.85 5.03
CA GLU A 42 -0.36 -8.04 5.21
C GLU A 42 0.80 -8.00 4.22
N SER A 43 2.03 -8.23 4.68
CA SER A 43 3.18 -8.37 3.79
C SER A 43 3.25 -9.78 3.21
N ASN A 44 3.54 -9.89 1.92
CA ASN A 44 3.70 -11.19 1.25
C ASN A 44 5.18 -11.62 1.21
N SER A 45 6.09 -10.73 1.58
CA SER A 45 7.54 -10.90 1.44
C SER A 45 8.28 -10.36 2.66
N ASN A 46 9.52 -10.82 2.86
CA ASN A 46 10.45 -10.23 3.83
C ASN A 46 10.94 -8.83 3.40
N ASP A 47 10.63 -8.42 2.17
CA ASP A 47 11.11 -7.16 1.59
C ASP A 47 10.15 -5.98 1.88
N PHE A 48 9.03 -6.20 2.57
CA PHE A 48 8.07 -5.21 3.10
C PHE A 48 7.55 -4.14 2.12
N ILE A 49 7.88 -4.19 0.83
CA ILE A 49 7.50 -3.18 -0.16
C ILE A 49 6.13 -3.41 -0.79
N ASP A 50 5.58 -4.61 -0.64
CA ASP A 50 4.36 -5.04 -1.29
C ASP A 50 3.59 -6.04 -0.42
N GLY A 51 2.30 -6.14 -0.67
CA GLY A 51 1.46 -7.00 0.13
C GLY A 51 0.00 -7.06 -0.29
N ILE A 52 -0.80 -7.67 0.57
CA ILE A 52 -2.25 -7.74 0.45
C ILE A 52 -2.88 -6.70 1.38
N LEU A 53 -3.81 -5.95 0.82
CA LEU A 53 -4.72 -5.09 1.55
C LEU A 53 -6.09 -5.78 1.60
N SER A 54 -6.52 -6.13 2.80
CA SER A 54 -7.84 -6.70 3.07
C SER A 54 -8.78 -5.62 3.60
N ILE A 55 -9.93 -5.44 2.98
CA ILE A 55 -11.00 -4.54 3.40
C ILE A 55 -12.20 -5.40 3.79
N ARG A 56 -12.50 -5.48 5.07
CA ARG A 56 -13.63 -6.24 5.62
C ARG A 56 -14.74 -5.29 6.01
N SER A 57 -15.90 -5.41 5.40
CA SER A 57 -17.11 -4.73 5.88
C SER A 57 -17.68 -5.48 7.09
N MET A 58 -18.33 -4.77 8.01
CA MET A 58 -19.06 -5.39 9.12
C MET A 58 -20.38 -6.04 8.66
N GLU A 59 -20.91 -5.62 7.50
CA GLU A 59 -22.18 -6.11 6.93
C GLU A 59 -21.97 -7.01 5.71
N ASN A 60 -20.90 -6.79 4.95
CA ASN A 60 -20.57 -7.51 3.73
C ASN A 60 -19.22 -8.25 3.83
N GLY A 61 -18.95 -9.15 2.89
CA GLY A 61 -17.74 -9.99 2.87
C GLY A 61 -16.40 -9.25 2.81
N ILE A 62 -15.32 -10.01 2.65
CA ILE A 62 -13.95 -9.48 2.61
C ILE A 62 -13.54 -9.22 1.16
N VAL A 63 -13.10 -8.00 0.86
CA VAL A 63 -12.45 -7.64 -0.40
C VAL A 63 -10.95 -7.67 -0.21
N LYS A 64 -10.22 -8.29 -1.14
CA LYS A 64 -8.74 -8.32 -1.13
C LYS A 64 -8.20 -7.58 -2.34
N THR A 65 -7.16 -6.81 -2.11
CA THR A 65 -6.46 -5.98 -3.10
C THR A 65 -4.95 -6.08 -2.87
N PHE A 66 -4.16 -5.65 -3.85
CA PHE A 66 -2.71 -5.54 -3.70
C PHE A 66 -2.32 -4.14 -3.32
N PHE A 67 -1.31 -3.98 -2.46
CA PHE A 67 -0.68 -2.68 -2.24
C PHE A 67 0.82 -2.76 -2.51
N ASN A 68 1.41 -1.60 -2.82
CA ASN A 68 2.84 -1.43 -3.01
C ASN A 68 3.27 -0.06 -2.51
N VAL A 69 4.46 0.00 -1.91
CA VAL A 69 5.14 1.23 -1.51
C VAL A 69 6.42 1.35 -2.32
N TYR A 70 6.54 2.42 -3.12
CA TYR A 70 7.67 2.62 -4.03
C TYR A 70 8.19 4.06 -3.99
N ILE A 71 9.38 4.26 -4.54
CA ILE A 71 10.01 5.59 -4.67
C ILE A 71 9.89 6.00 -6.14
N PHE A 72 9.48 7.23 -6.38
CA PHE A 72 9.49 7.83 -7.71
C PHE A 72 9.83 9.32 -7.60
N LYS A 73 10.93 9.72 -8.27
CA LYS A 73 11.43 11.10 -8.27
C LYS A 73 11.59 11.64 -6.84
N ASP A 74 12.31 10.90 -6.00
CA ASP A 74 12.58 11.25 -4.59
C ASP A 74 11.35 11.37 -3.68
N ILE A 75 10.20 10.87 -4.12
CA ILE A 75 8.96 10.87 -3.33
C ILE A 75 8.50 9.44 -3.11
N ILE A 76 8.03 9.14 -1.91
CA ILE A 76 7.45 7.84 -1.55
C ILE A 76 5.96 7.84 -1.91
N PHE A 77 5.57 6.86 -2.71
CA PHE A 77 4.20 6.61 -3.12
C PHE A 77 3.65 5.36 -2.46
N ILE A 78 2.35 5.36 -2.23
CA ILE A 78 1.57 4.17 -1.89
C ILE A 78 0.55 3.97 -3.00
N ALA A 79 0.55 2.77 -3.58
CA ALA A 79 -0.41 2.37 -4.58
C ALA A 79 -1.21 1.15 -4.14
N VAL A 80 -2.49 1.13 -4.53
CA VAL A 80 -3.42 0.02 -4.32
C VAL A 80 -4.00 -0.39 -5.67
N TYR A 81 -4.05 -1.69 -5.90
CA TYR A 81 -4.50 -2.31 -7.15
C TYR A 81 -5.56 -3.35 -6.87
N THR A 82 -6.54 -3.48 -7.77
CA THR A 82 -7.42 -4.65 -7.79
C THR A 82 -6.61 -5.92 -8.04
N LEU A 83 -7.22 -7.10 -7.83
CA LEU A 83 -6.59 -8.37 -8.17
C LEU A 83 -6.27 -8.50 -9.67
N ASP A 84 -7.04 -7.82 -10.52
CA ASP A 84 -6.81 -7.71 -11.96
C ASP A 84 -5.79 -6.60 -12.32
N LEU A 85 -5.06 -6.08 -11.33
CA LEU A 85 -4.01 -5.07 -11.45
C LEU A 85 -4.49 -3.70 -11.96
N MET A 86 -5.77 -3.39 -11.84
CA MET A 86 -6.27 -2.04 -12.07
C MET A 86 -5.90 -1.16 -10.89
N LYS A 87 -5.21 -0.05 -11.16
CA LYS A 87 -4.79 0.93 -10.17
C LYS A 87 -6.02 1.68 -9.61
N ILE A 88 -6.18 1.64 -8.30
CA ILE A 88 -7.28 2.29 -7.56
C ILE A 88 -6.77 3.54 -6.85
N ILE A 89 -5.63 3.42 -6.17
CA ILE A 89 -4.95 4.51 -5.47
C ILE A 89 -3.51 4.52 -5.95
N ASP A 90 -2.95 5.71 -6.17
CA ASP A 90 -1.54 5.92 -6.45
C ASP A 90 -1.16 7.36 -6.13
N VAL A 91 -0.75 7.57 -4.87
CA VAL A 91 -0.54 8.91 -4.33
C VAL A 91 0.69 8.96 -3.42
N PRO A 92 1.27 10.15 -3.19
CA PRO A 92 2.29 10.32 -2.17
C PRO A 92 1.81 9.81 -0.81
N SER A 93 2.72 9.19 -0.05
CA SER A 93 2.39 8.50 1.21
C SER A 93 1.59 9.35 2.20
N GLY A 94 1.90 10.65 2.29
CA GLY A 94 1.20 11.60 3.15
C GLY A 94 -0.27 11.88 2.80
N LYS A 95 -0.74 11.48 1.60
CA LYS A 95 -2.14 11.62 1.15
C LYS A 95 -2.90 10.30 1.13
N PHE A 96 -2.23 9.18 1.43
CA PHE A 96 -2.79 7.86 1.23
C PHE A 96 -4.05 7.60 2.07
N VAL A 97 -4.03 7.97 3.35
CA VAL A 97 -5.17 7.76 4.26
C VAL A 97 -6.40 8.53 3.80
N ASP A 98 -6.23 9.74 3.26
CA ASP A 98 -7.32 10.55 2.74
C ASP A 98 -7.97 9.91 1.50
N GLU A 99 -7.16 9.39 0.57
CA GLU A 99 -7.68 8.70 -0.61
C GLU A 99 -8.32 7.36 -0.27
N LEU A 100 -7.75 6.63 0.70
CA LEU A 100 -8.34 5.39 1.20
C LEU A 100 -9.71 5.63 1.84
N ASN A 101 -9.87 6.73 2.59
CA ASN A 101 -11.15 7.15 3.15
C ASN A 101 -12.19 7.45 2.07
N LYS A 102 -11.81 8.15 0.99
CA LYS A 102 -12.71 8.44 -0.13
C LYS A 102 -13.18 7.17 -0.82
N LEU A 103 -12.29 6.21 -1.03
CA LEU A 103 -12.62 4.95 -1.69
C LEU A 103 -13.67 4.14 -0.91
N ILE A 104 -13.59 4.16 0.43
CA ILE A 104 -14.45 3.35 1.31
C ILE A 104 -15.82 4.02 1.56
N LEU A 105 -15.91 5.33 1.34
CA LEU A 105 -17.14 6.12 1.51
C LEU A 105 -17.99 6.25 0.24
N GLN A 106 -17.51 5.75 -0.90
CA GLN A 106 -18.24 5.69 -2.16
C GLN A 106 -19.16 4.46 -2.21
#